data_AF-A0A4Y9ZQ18-F1
#
_entry.id   AF-A0A4Y9ZQ18-F1
#
_cell.length_a   1.000
_cell.length_b   1.000
_cell.length_c   1.000
_cell.angle_alpha   90.00
_cell.angle_beta   90.00
_cell.angle_gamma   90.00
#
_symmetry.space_group_name_H-M   'P 1'
#
loop_
_entity.id
_entity.type
_entity.pdbx_description
1 polymer ?
#
loop_
_entity_poly.entity_id
_entity_poly.type
_entity_poly.pdbx_seq_one_letter_code
_entity_poly.pdbx_strand_id
1 'polypeptide(L)'
;MFQFAALAAFAAAALPKALAHGGVLAYSNAGNWYQGWARTTPPTARVPSSARGPPSASPSPPSPAVDVYAHASGSAITAYWNQVWPHAYGPMLTYLAQCPGTTCTGVNSNTLKWFKIDESGLINGTVYDGYWGDGKMIADNSSWTTTIPSTVPSGSYLIRFETIALHSLPAQFYPECAQIDITGGGTLAPTAD
;
A
#
# COMPACT_ATOMS: atom_id res chain seq x y z
N MET A 1 -36.82 27.62 -51.14
CA MET A 1 -36.44 27.81 -49.72
C MET A 1 -35.64 26.58 -49.32
N PHE A 2 -34.32 26.73 -49.11
CA PHE A 2 -33.41 25.62 -48.84
C PHE A 2 -33.49 25.20 -47.37
N GLN A 3 -33.80 23.92 -47.11
CA GLN A 3 -33.72 23.30 -45.79
C GLN A 3 -32.26 22.99 -45.47
N PHE A 4 -31.70 23.65 -44.45
CA PHE A 4 -30.44 23.24 -43.84
C PHE A 4 -30.73 22.18 -42.78
N ALA A 5 -30.38 20.92 -43.05
CA ALA A 5 -30.33 19.87 -42.03
C ALA A 5 -29.04 20.05 -41.22
N ALA A 6 -29.18 20.38 -39.93
CA ALA A 6 -28.05 20.41 -39.00
C ALA A 6 -27.68 18.97 -38.61
N LEU A 7 -26.52 18.47 -39.08
CA LEU A 7 -25.90 17.27 -38.54
C LEU A 7 -25.30 17.60 -37.16
N ALA A 8 -25.94 17.15 -36.09
CA ALA A 8 -25.34 17.13 -34.76
C ALA A 8 -24.38 15.94 -34.68
N ALA A 9 -23.07 16.19 -34.82
CA ALA A 9 -22.05 15.18 -34.56
C ALA A 9 -21.97 14.93 -33.05
N PHE A 10 -22.49 13.80 -32.57
CA PHE A 10 -22.20 13.28 -31.23
C PHE A 10 -20.75 12.76 -31.21
N ALA A 11 -19.80 13.63 -30.85
CA ALA A 11 -18.48 13.20 -30.46
C ALA A 11 -18.60 12.51 -29.09
N ALA A 12 -18.73 11.18 -29.09
CA ALA A 12 -18.58 10.39 -27.88
C ALA A 12 -17.14 10.56 -27.39
N ALA A 13 -16.95 11.42 -26.38
CA ALA A 13 -15.69 11.55 -25.69
C ALA A 13 -15.41 10.21 -24.99
N ALA A 14 -14.63 9.34 -25.64
CA ALA A 14 -14.02 8.19 -25.01
C ALA A 14 -13.02 8.73 -23.98
N LEU A 15 -13.49 8.94 -22.74
CA LEU A 15 -12.61 9.21 -21.62
C LEU A 15 -11.61 8.05 -21.55
N PRO A 16 -10.29 8.31 -21.57
CA PRO A 16 -9.32 7.24 -21.37
C PRO A 16 -9.56 6.67 -19.98
N LYS A 17 -10.11 5.45 -19.93
CA LYS A 17 -10.13 4.63 -18.71
C LYS A 17 -8.67 4.32 -18.38
N ALA A 18 -8.06 5.11 -17.51
CA ALA A 18 -6.83 4.70 -16.88
C ALA A 18 -7.19 3.49 -15.99
N LEU A 19 -6.68 2.30 -16.34
CA LEU A 19 -6.71 1.17 -15.41
C LEU A 19 -5.81 1.55 -14.22
N ALA A 20 -6.41 1.92 -13.10
CA ALA A 20 -5.68 2.02 -11.84
C ALA A 20 -5.31 0.60 -11.41
N HIS A 21 -4.02 0.28 -11.37
CA HIS A 21 -3.55 -1.05 -10.95
C HIS A 21 -3.56 -1.12 -9.42
N GLY A 22 -4.67 -1.59 -8.86
CA GLY A 22 -4.73 -2.29 -7.58
C GLY A 22 -4.27 -1.56 -6.31
N GLY A 23 -4.17 -2.33 -5.22
CA GLY A 23 -3.77 -1.90 -3.88
C GLY A 23 -4.37 -2.79 -2.80
N VAL A 24 -4.02 -2.54 -1.55
CA VAL A 24 -4.60 -3.21 -0.38
C VAL A 24 -6.06 -2.79 -0.22
N LEU A 25 -6.96 -3.76 -0.19
CA LEU A 25 -8.41 -3.58 -0.06
C LEU A 25 -8.95 -4.03 1.29
N ALA A 26 -8.19 -4.84 2.04
CA ALA A 26 -8.58 -5.29 3.36
C ALA A 26 -7.36 -5.70 4.18
N TYR A 27 -7.54 -5.72 5.50
CA TYR A 27 -6.60 -6.28 6.45
C TYR A 27 -7.30 -7.35 7.30
N SER A 28 -6.55 -8.38 7.70
CA SER A 28 -6.99 -9.29 8.75
C SER A 28 -5.98 -9.37 9.89
N ASN A 29 -6.49 -9.45 11.12
CA ASN A 29 -5.70 -9.61 12.32
C ASN A 29 -6.43 -10.55 13.29
N ALA A 30 -5.80 -11.68 13.60
CA ALA A 30 -6.36 -12.70 14.49
C ALA A 30 -7.82 -13.10 14.16
N GLY A 31 -8.16 -13.15 12.87
CA GLY A 31 -9.52 -13.48 12.38
C GLY A 31 -10.48 -12.28 12.28
N ASN A 32 -10.12 -11.11 12.80
CA ASN A 32 -10.88 -9.87 12.61
C ASN A 32 -10.55 -9.25 11.25
N TRP A 33 -11.56 -8.73 10.56
CA TRP A 33 -11.44 -8.13 9.23
C TRP A 33 -11.68 -6.63 9.27
N TYR A 34 -10.83 -5.89 8.57
CA TYR A 34 -10.88 -4.44 8.45
C TYR A 34 -10.92 -4.08 6.98
N GLN A 35 -11.93 -3.32 6.58
CA GLN A 35 -12.09 -2.89 5.19
C GLN A 35 -11.10 -1.77 4.88
N GLY A 36 -10.30 -1.98 3.84
CA GLY A 36 -9.40 -0.99 3.28
C GLY A 36 -10.15 0.20 2.68
N TRP A 37 -9.40 1.22 2.26
CA TRP A 37 -9.99 2.37 1.58
C TRP A 37 -10.52 1.98 0.19
N ALA A 38 -11.83 2.11 -0.03
CA ALA A 38 -12.42 1.84 -1.33
C ALA A 38 -12.18 3.02 -2.30
N ARG A 39 -11.35 2.83 -3.32
CA ARG A 39 -11.22 3.76 -4.47
C ARG A 39 -12.43 3.66 -5.41
N THR A 40 -13.65 3.91 -4.93
CA THR A 40 -14.85 3.96 -5.80
C THR A 40 -15.23 5.41 -6.12
N THR A 41 -15.11 5.78 -7.41
CA THR A 41 -15.46 7.06 -8.08
C THR A 41 -14.51 8.27 -7.84
N PRO A 42 -14.26 9.09 -8.88
CA PRO A 42 -12.90 9.45 -9.29
C PRO A 42 -12.24 10.44 -8.34
N PRO A 43 -11.05 10.17 -7.79
CA PRO A 43 -10.21 11.25 -7.30
C PRO A 43 -9.70 11.99 -8.53
N THR A 44 -10.10 13.26 -8.65
CA THR A 44 -9.49 14.26 -9.51
C THR A 44 -8.04 14.49 -9.08
N ALA A 45 -7.16 13.53 -9.32
CA ALA A 45 -5.72 13.67 -9.21
C ALA A 45 -5.05 12.49 -9.91
N ARG A 46 -4.92 12.60 -11.24
CA ARG A 46 -3.96 11.82 -12.01
C ARG A 46 -2.58 12.31 -11.58
N VAL A 47 -1.81 11.51 -10.83
CA VAL A 47 -0.41 11.84 -10.51
C VAL A 47 0.51 10.86 -11.26
N PRO A 48 1.51 11.35 -12.02
CA PRO A 48 2.50 10.50 -12.69
C PRO A 48 3.34 9.74 -11.66
N SER A 49 3.62 8.46 -11.94
CA SER A 49 4.46 7.55 -11.14
C SER A 49 5.96 7.90 -11.10
N SER A 50 6.34 9.16 -11.29
CA SER A 50 7.74 9.60 -11.40
C SER A 50 8.26 10.35 -10.16
N ALA A 51 7.71 10.10 -8.97
CA ALA A 51 8.23 10.68 -7.74
C ALA A 51 9.53 9.96 -7.34
N ARG A 52 10.66 10.45 -7.87
CA ARG A 52 12.00 10.21 -7.32
C ARG A 52 12.08 10.89 -5.94
N GLY A 53 11.59 10.20 -4.92
CA GLY A 53 11.74 10.58 -3.52
C GLY A 53 12.35 9.44 -2.72
N PRO A 54 12.97 9.72 -1.55
CA PRO A 54 13.40 8.67 -0.63
C PRO A 54 12.22 7.77 -0.24
N PRO A 55 12.46 6.56 0.32
CA PRO A 55 11.40 5.62 0.75
C PRO A 55 10.34 6.23 1.70
N SER A 56 10.56 7.45 2.21
CA SER A 56 9.64 8.22 3.05
C SER A 56 8.57 9.02 2.31
N ALA A 57 8.58 9.08 0.97
CA ALA A 57 7.62 9.89 0.22
C ALA A 57 6.41 9.03 -0.19
N SER A 58 5.33 9.13 0.59
CA SER A 58 4.02 8.67 0.13
C SER A 58 3.62 9.54 -1.08
N PRO A 59 3.32 8.98 -2.27
CA PRO A 59 3.22 9.76 -3.51
C PRO A 59 1.94 10.60 -3.64
N SER A 60 1.16 10.84 -2.59
CA SER A 60 -0.08 11.65 -2.60
C SER A 60 -0.50 11.97 -1.14
N PRO A 61 -1.52 12.83 -0.85
CA PRO A 61 -2.01 12.94 0.54
C PRO A 61 -2.30 11.53 1.06
N PRO A 62 -1.99 11.23 2.33
CA PRO A 62 -2.24 9.90 2.85
C PRO A 62 -3.70 9.57 2.55
N SER A 63 -3.95 8.49 1.78
CA SER A 63 -5.25 7.82 1.87
C SER A 63 -5.55 7.77 3.37
N PRO A 64 -6.71 8.23 3.85
CA PRO A 64 -6.98 8.22 5.28
C PRO A 64 -6.73 6.79 5.75
N ALA A 65 -5.78 6.66 6.69
CA ALA A 65 -5.38 5.36 7.19
C ALA A 65 -6.63 4.68 7.75
N VAL A 66 -6.85 3.42 7.35
CA VAL A 66 -7.91 2.62 7.95
C VAL A 66 -7.49 2.26 9.36
N ASP A 67 -8.39 2.45 10.31
CA ASP A 67 -8.12 2.13 11.70
C ASP A 67 -8.22 0.62 11.97
N VAL A 68 -7.17 0.06 12.55
CA VAL A 68 -7.06 -1.33 13.00
C VAL A 68 -6.67 -1.33 14.48
N TYR A 69 -7.66 -1.47 15.36
CA TYR A 69 -7.57 -0.94 16.73
C TYR A 69 -6.84 -1.79 17.79
N ALA A 70 -6.23 -2.94 17.49
CA ALA A 70 -5.39 -3.62 18.49
C ALA A 70 -4.47 -4.70 17.92
N HIS A 71 -3.18 -4.61 18.21
CA HIS A 71 -2.17 -5.62 17.96
C HIS A 71 -1.45 -5.97 19.25
N ALA A 72 -1.36 -7.26 19.57
CA ALA A 72 -0.34 -7.72 20.52
C ALA A 72 1.01 -7.73 19.79
N SER A 73 2.08 -7.32 20.45
CA SER A 73 3.42 -7.54 19.92
C SER A 73 3.63 -9.05 19.65
N GLY A 74 4.32 -9.41 18.56
CA GLY A 74 4.45 -10.79 18.10
C GLY A 74 3.22 -11.36 17.37
N SER A 75 2.13 -10.59 17.21
CA SER A 75 0.97 -11.01 16.40
C SER A 75 1.20 -10.79 14.90
N ALA A 76 0.50 -11.58 14.10
CA ALA A 76 0.50 -11.47 12.64
C ALA A 76 -0.63 -10.56 12.15
N ILE A 77 -0.33 -9.76 11.14
CA ILE A 77 -1.30 -8.96 10.38
C ILE A 77 -1.13 -9.27 8.90
N THR A 78 -2.26 -9.47 8.21
CA THR A 78 -2.30 -9.79 6.79
C THR A 78 -2.95 -8.64 6.03
N ALA A 79 -2.29 -8.16 4.98
CA ALA A 79 -2.88 -7.25 4.00
C ALA A 79 -3.34 -8.05 2.77
N TYR A 80 -4.50 -7.70 2.21
CA TYR A 80 -5.07 -8.34 1.03
C TYR A 80 -5.18 -7.33 -0.10
N TRP A 81 -4.51 -7.62 -1.21
CA TRP A 81 -4.62 -6.83 -2.43
C TRP A 81 -5.87 -7.21 -3.21
N ASN A 82 -6.19 -6.42 -4.23
CA ASN A 82 -7.15 -6.81 -5.25
C ASN A 82 -6.84 -8.22 -5.77
N GLN A 83 -7.88 -9.05 -5.87
CA GLN A 83 -7.75 -10.42 -6.36
C GLN A 83 -8.01 -10.46 -7.87
N VAL A 84 -7.03 -10.74 -8.73
CA VAL A 84 -5.61 -11.05 -8.46
C VAL A 84 -4.72 -9.82 -8.64
N TRP A 85 -3.63 -9.71 -7.88
CA TRP A 85 -2.61 -8.67 -8.11
C TRP A 85 -1.91 -8.91 -9.45
N PRO A 86 -1.80 -7.90 -10.34
CA PRO A 86 -1.42 -8.14 -11.73
C PRO A 86 0.09 -8.16 -12.01
N HIS A 87 0.95 -7.91 -11.02
CA HIS A 87 2.39 -7.77 -11.24
C HIS A 87 3.18 -8.75 -10.38
N ALA A 88 3.85 -9.71 -11.01
CA ALA A 88 4.58 -10.78 -10.30
C ALA A 88 6.08 -10.50 -10.10
N TYR A 89 6.57 -9.34 -10.53
CA TYR A 89 7.98 -8.96 -10.49
C TYR A 89 8.16 -7.72 -9.62
N GLY A 90 8.60 -7.93 -8.39
CA GLY A 90 8.76 -6.85 -7.42
C GLY A 90 8.95 -7.34 -5.99
N PRO A 91 9.67 -6.58 -5.15
CA PRO A 91 9.76 -6.89 -3.74
C PRO A 91 8.45 -6.59 -3.02
N MET A 92 8.19 -7.34 -1.95
CA MET A 92 7.25 -6.98 -0.89
C MET A 92 8.01 -6.37 0.27
N LEU A 93 7.49 -5.29 0.85
CA LEU A 93 8.10 -4.55 1.94
C LEU A 93 7.01 -4.20 2.97
N THR A 94 7.33 -4.32 4.27
CA THR A 94 6.47 -3.82 5.34
C THR A 94 7.24 -2.94 6.30
N TYR A 95 6.66 -1.79 6.65
CA TYR A 95 7.25 -0.79 7.52
C TYR A 95 6.30 -0.41 8.65
N LEU A 96 6.89 0.08 9.74
CA LEU A 96 6.19 0.75 10.83
C LEU A 96 6.74 2.17 11.02
N ALA A 97 5.88 3.05 11.50
CA ALA A 97 6.27 4.39 11.95
C ALA A 97 5.45 4.79 13.16
N GLN A 98 6.12 5.15 14.26
CA GLN A 98 5.44 5.54 15.49
C GLN A 98 4.83 6.93 15.35
N CYS A 99 3.58 7.07 15.79
CA CYS A 99 2.88 8.34 15.84
C CYS A 99 3.25 9.10 17.13
N PRO A 100 3.28 10.44 17.10
CA PRO A 100 3.72 11.24 18.24
C PRO A 100 2.75 11.23 19.44
N GLY A 101 1.52 10.73 19.25
CA GLY A 101 0.49 10.68 20.28
C GLY A 101 -0.20 9.32 20.35
N THR A 102 -1.37 9.29 20.97
CA THR A 102 -2.20 8.09 21.17
C THR A 102 -3.07 7.75 19.96
N THR A 103 -2.83 8.39 18.82
CA THR A 103 -3.49 8.12 17.53
C THR A 103 -2.60 8.64 16.39
N CYS A 104 -2.77 8.07 15.20
CA CYS A 104 -2.18 8.54 13.95
C CYS A 104 -3.14 9.40 13.13
N THR A 105 -4.36 9.63 13.61
CA THR A 105 -5.35 10.47 12.91
C THR A 105 -4.81 11.88 12.75
N GLY A 106 -4.75 12.37 11.51
CA GLY A 106 -4.25 13.70 11.18
C GLY A 106 -2.72 13.84 11.20
N VAL A 107 -1.98 12.75 11.45
CA VAL A 107 -0.51 12.77 11.41
C VAL A 107 -0.02 12.88 9.97
N ASN A 108 0.93 13.78 9.72
CA ASN A 108 1.63 13.84 8.44
C ASN A 108 2.63 12.67 8.34
N SER A 109 2.30 11.66 7.55
CA SER A 109 3.13 10.45 7.37
C SER A 109 4.55 10.74 6.86
N ASN A 110 4.74 11.85 6.15
CA ASN A 110 6.05 12.23 5.58
C ASN A 110 7.03 12.76 6.64
N THR A 111 6.54 13.14 7.82
CA THR A 111 7.39 13.59 8.94
C THR A 111 7.76 12.46 9.88
N LEU A 112 7.16 11.28 9.71
CA LEU A 112 7.41 10.14 10.57
C LEU A 112 8.74 9.45 10.25
N LYS A 113 9.25 8.73 11.24
CA LYS A 113 10.42 7.89 11.13
C LYS A 113 9.98 6.46 10.84
N TRP A 114 10.12 6.06 9.59
CA TRP A 114 9.79 4.72 9.12
C TRP A 114 10.96 3.78 9.36
N PHE A 115 10.66 2.58 9.83
CA PHE A 115 11.61 1.47 9.95
C PHE A 115 10.98 0.22 9.37
N LYS A 116 11.79 -0.60 8.71
CA LYS A 116 11.34 -1.82 8.05
C LYS A 116 11.17 -2.94 9.07
N ILE A 117 10.11 -3.74 8.93
CA ILE A 117 9.88 -4.92 9.77
C ILE A 117 9.87 -6.24 8.98
N ASP A 118 9.70 -6.17 7.66
CA ASP A 118 9.64 -7.35 6.79
C ASP A 118 9.98 -6.99 5.33
N GLU A 119 10.62 -7.91 4.63
CA GLU A 119 10.89 -7.82 3.20
C GLU A 119 11.01 -9.17 2.51
N SER A 120 10.67 -9.21 1.23
CA SER A 120 10.97 -10.31 0.33
C SER A 120 11.27 -9.77 -1.06
N GLY A 121 12.55 -9.84 -1.46
CA GLY A 121 13.01 -9.44 -2.79
C GLY A 121 12.91 -10.56 -3.83
N LEU A 122 13.95 -10.70 -4.65
CA LEU A 122 14.12 -11.82 -5.58
C LEU A 122 14.43 -13.09 -4.79
N ILE A 123 13.55 -14.09 -4.85
CA ILE A 123 13.67 -15.35 -4.13
C ILE A 123 14.52 -16.34 -4.94
N ASN A 124 14.28 -16.45 -6.26
CA ASN A 124 15.10 -17.23 -7.17
C ASN A 124 14.98 -16.73 -8.63
N GLY A 125 15.87 -17.19 -9.51
CA GLY A 125 15.87 -16.84 -10.92
C GLY A 125 16.58 -15.51 -11.22
N THR A 126 16.10 -14.80 -12.23
CA THR A 126 16.68 -13.51 -12.67
C THR A 126 15.68 -12.38 -12.57
N VAL A 127 16.12 -11.14 -12.83
CA VAL A 127 15.25 -9.96 -12.70
C VAL A 127 14.00 -10.05 -13.57
N TYR A 128 14.13 -10.56 -14.80
CA TYR A 128 13.04 -10.63 -15.79
C TYR A 128 12.37 -12.01 -15.88
N ASP A 129 12.89 -13.00 -15.15
CA ASP A 129 12.42 -14.38 -15.14
C ASP A 129 12.77 -15.01 -13.78
N GLY A 130 12.14 -14.49 -12.73
CA GLY A 130 12.43 -14.87 -11.36
C GLY A 130 11.17 -14.89 -10.51
N TYR A 131 11.22 -15.66 -9.43
CA TYR A 131 10.18 -15.66 -8.43
C TYR A 131 10.50 -14.58 -7.39
N TRP A 132 9.62 -13.60 -7.28
CA TRP A 132 9.77 -12.46 -6.39
C TRP A 132 8.80 -12.52 -5.21
N GLY A 133 8.98 -11.63 -4.23
CA GLY A 133 8.01 -11.40 -3.17
C GLY A 133 6.58 -11.19 -3.69
N ASP A 134 6.40 -10.42 -4.76
CA ASP A 134 5.11 -10.26 -5.44
C ASP A 134 4.52 -11.57 -5.95
N GLY A 135 5.34 -12.42 -6.56
CA GLY A 135 4.93 -13.75 -7.01
C GLY A 135 4.47 -14.63 -5.85
N LYS A 136 5.17 -14.55 -4.71
CA LYS A 136 4.77 -15.22 -3.46
C LYS A 136 3.45 -14.65 -2.92
N MET A 137 3.29 -13.33 -2.91
CA MET A 137 2.05 -12.66 -2.48
C MET A 137 0.86 -13.07 -3.34
N ILE A 138 1.02 -13.10 -4.67
CA ILE A 138 0.00 -13.56 -5.62
C ILE A 138 -0.39 -15.02 -5.34
N ALA A 139 0.60 -15.90 -5.16
CA ALA A 139 0.38 -17.31 -4.88
C ALA A 139 -0.34 -17.55 -3.54
N ASP A 140 -0.18 -16.65 -2.58
CA ASP A 140 -0.87 -16.65 -1.30
C ASP A 140 -2.17 -15.85 -1.34
N ASN A 141 -3.00 -16.08 -2.38
CA ASN A 141 -4.27 -15.38 -2.60
C ASN A 141 -4.13 -13.85 -2.55
N SER A 142 -3.20 -13.30 -3.32
CA SER A 142 -2.80 -11.87 -3.32
C SER A 142 -2.78 -11.24 -1.93
N SER A 143 -2.14 -11.92 -0.97
CA SER A 143 -2.05 -11.50 0.42
C SER A 143 -0.63 -11.55 0.95
N TRP A 144 -0.31 -10.66 1.89
CA TRP A 144 0.99 -10.61 2.55
C TRP A 144 0.79 -10.55 4.05
N THR A 145 1.30 -11.57 4.74
CA THR A 145 1.27 -11.67 6.19
C THR A 145 2.62 -11.30 6.77
N THR A 146 2.63 -10.34 7.69
CA THR A 146 3.83 -9.96 8.46
C THR A 146 3.59 -10.16 9.95
N THR A 147 4.66 -10.36 10.72
CA THR A 147 4.61 -10.41 12.18
C THR A 147 5.20 -9.14 12.76
N ILE A 148 4.45 -8.46 13.62
CA ILE A 148 4.96 -7.29 14.33
C ILE A 148 6.02 -7.75 15.34
N PRO A 149 7.28 -7.29 15.27
CA PRO A 149 8.32 -7.76 16.19
C PRO A 149 7.96 -7.46 17.64
N SER A 150 8.16 -8.42 18.54
CA SER A 150 7.84 -8.28 19.97
C SER A 150 8.68 -7.19 20.66
N THR A 151 9.81 -6.82 20.05
CA THR A 151 10.72 -5.79 20.55
C THR A 151 10.21 -4.36 20.31
N VAL A 152 9.26 -4.17 19.40
CA VAL A 152 8.67 -2.85 19.10
C VAL A 152 7.87 -2.36 20.32
N PRO A 153 8.07 -1.13 20.79
CA PRO A 153 7.32 -0.58 21.92
C PRO A 153 5.82 -0.50 21.65
N SER A 154 5.06 -0.48 22.74
CA SER A 154 3.63 -0.18 22.65
C SER A 154 3.38 1.28 22.25
N GLY A 155 2.29 1.50 21.52
CA GLY A 155 1.88 2.82 21.05
C GLY A 155 1.08 2.75 19.76
N SER A 156 0.71 3.92 19.25
CA SER A 156 0.03 4.05 17.96
C SER A 156 1.06 4.17 16.83
N TYR A 157 0.88 3.39 15.78
CA TYR A 157 1.76 3.33 14.62
C TYR A 157 0.96 3.42 13.32
N LEU A 158 1.59 3.94 12.28
CA LEU A 158 1.22 3.59 10.91
C LEU A 158 1.98 2.33 10.53
N ILE A 159 1.27 1.35 9.96
CA ILE A 159 1.85 0.23 9.23
C ILE A 159 1.69 0.48 7.73
N ARG A 160 2.75 0.26 6.96
CA ARG A 160 2.80 0.46 5.52
C ARG A 160 3.21 -0.83 4.84
N PHE A 161 2.32 -1.37 4.03
CA PHE A 161 2.63 -2.45 3.10
C PHE A 161 2.93 -1.84 1.73
N GLU A 162 4.00 -2.28 1.08
CA GLU A 162 4.39 -1.81 -0.23
C GLU A 162 4.85 -2.95 -1.13
N THR A 163 4.36 -2.93 -2.36
CA THR A 163 5.00 -3.63 -3.48
C THR A 163 5.58 -2.61 -4.45
N ILE A 164 6.73 -2.95 -5.05
CA ILE A 164 7.36 -2.16 -6.10
C ILE A 164 7.37 -2.99 -7.38
N ALA A 165 6.46 -2.72 -8.31
CA ALA A 165 6.42 -3.45 -9.58
C ALA A 165 7.57 -3.02 -10.49
N LEU A 166 8.39 -3.99 -10.88
CA LEU A 166 9.62 -3.83 -11.67
C LEU A 166 9.49 -4.32 -13.12
N HIS A 167 8.27 -4.63 -13.57
CA HIS A 167 7.99 -5.10 -14.94
C HIS A 167 8.28 -4.05 -16.04
N SER A 168 8.45 -2.78 -15.65
CA SER A 168 8.74 -1.67 -16.57
C SER A 168 9.60 -0.62 -15.89
N LEU A 169 10.18 0.28 -16.68
CA LEU A 169 10.76 1.53 -16.19
C LEU A 169 9.82 2.72 -16.51
N PRO A 170 9.65 3.67 -15.56
CA PRO A 170 10.15 3.64 -14.19
C PRO A 170 9.45 2.58 -13.33
N ALA A 171 10.11 2.17 -12.24
CA ALA A 171 9.50 1.30 -11.23
C ALA A 171 8.20 1.93 -10.69
N GLN A 172 7.22 1.10 -10.38
CA GLN A 172 5.89 1.54 -9.94
C GLN A 172 5.69 1.14 -8.47
N PHE A 173 5.50 2.13 -7.60
CA PHE A 173 5.39 1.94 -6.16
C PHE A 173 3.93 1.91 -5.73
N TYR A 174 3.54 0.92 -4.92
CA TYR A 174 2.17 0.75 -4.43
C TYR A 174 2.15 0.64 -2.90
N PRO A 175 2.39 1.76 -2.19
CA PRO A 175 2.24 1.80 -0.75
C PRO A 175 0.77 1.94 -0.34
N GLU A 176 0.37 1.19 0.68
CA GLU A 176 -0.89 1.41 1.40
C GLU A 176 -0.64 1.37 2.91
N CYS A 177 -1.36 2.22 3.65
CA CYS A 177 -1.16 2.39 5.08
C CYS A 177 -2.43 2.06 5.88
N ALA A 178 -2.23 1.57 7.11
CA ALA A 178 -3.26 1.45 8.14
C ALA A 178 -2.74 2.03 9.45
N GLN A 179 -3.65 2.48 10.32
CA GLN A 179 -3.35 2.85 11.70
C GLN A 179 -3.49 1.61 12.57
N ILE A 180 -2.49 1.34 13.40
CA ILE A 180 -2.48 0.22 14.34
C ILE A 180 -2.11 0.69 15.74
N ASP A 181 -2.65 0.02 16.77
CA ASP A 181 -2.22 0.19 18.16
C ASP A 181 -1.50 -1.06 18.64
N ILE A 182 -0.20 -0.94 18.92
CA ILE A 182 0.64 -2.03 19.42
C ILE A 182 0.58 -2.06 20.96
N THR A 183 0.30 -3.23 21.52
CA THR A 183 0.18 -3.50 22.96
C THR A 183 1.12 -4.64 23.37
N GLY A 184 1.58 -4.66 24.63
CA GLY A 184 2.51 -5.68 25.13
C GLY A 184 3.86 -5.68 24.43
N GLY A 185 4.32 -4.53 23.95
CA GLY A 185 5.57 -4.35 23.21
C GLY A 185 6.81 -4.35 24.10
N GLY A 186 7.98 -4.37 23.46
CA GLY A 186 9.28 -4.29 24.11
C GLY A 186 9.73 -2.86 24.40
N THR A 187 11.03 -2.68 24.63
CA THR A 187 11.65 -1.38 24.94
C THR A 187 12.63 -0.92 23.85
N LEU A 188 12.77 -1.67 22.76
CA LEU A 188 13.73 -1.34 21.71
C LEU A 188 13.09 -0.32 20.76
N ALA A 189 13.35 0.95 21.01
CA ALA A 189 13.00 2.02 20.08
C ALA A 189 13.70 1.76 18.73
N PRO A 190 12.96 1.50 17.64
CA PRO A 190 13.57 1.22 16.35
C PRO A 190 14.29 2.46 15.84
N THR A 191 15.52 2.28 15.33
CA THR A 191 16.22 3.35 14.62
C THR A 191 15.65 3.45 13.21
N ALA A 192 15.49 4.67 12.70
CA ALA A 192 15.21 4.87 11.28
C ALA A 192 16.46 4.49 10.47
N ASP A 193 16.26 3.79 9.37
CA ASP A 193 17.31 3.51 8.38
C ASP A 193 17.51 4.70 7.42
#